data_AF-A0A953C780-F1
#
_entry.id   AF-A0A953C780-F1
#
_cell.length_a   1.000
_cell.length_b   1.000
_cell.length_c   1.000
_cell.angle_alpha   90.00
_cell.angle_beta   90.00
_cell.angle_gamma   90.00
#
_symmetry.space_group_name_H-M   'P 1'
#
loop_
_entity.id
_entity.type
_entity.pdbx_description
1 polymer ?
#
loop_
_entity_poly.entity_id
_entity_poly.type
_entity_poly.pdbx_seq_one_letter_code
_entity_poly.pdbx_strand_id
1 'polypeptide(L)'
;MRRRGGRARRLDPASYADDAGSAPVAWGDLASDEQAALKRLNRAADVRLRPELEARLVSLGLAARRPDGVGISRAGRALVIDALLQAVSEQDERR
;
A
#
# COMPACT_ATOMS: atom_id res chain seq x y z
N MET A 1 37.71 28.56 19.64
CA MET A 1 36.92 29.04 18.49
C MET A 1 36.01 27.92 17.97
N ARG A 2 34.70 28.22 17.92
CA ARG A 2 33.53 27.58 17.26
C ARG A 2 33.51 26.07 16.94
N ARG A 3 32.61 25.39 17.67
CA ARG A 3 31.95 24.11 17.37
C ARG A 3 31.16 24.18 16.05
N ARG A 4 31.08 23.08 15.30
CA ARG A 4 29.97 22.85 14.34
C ARG A 4 29.49 21.40 14.48
N GLY A 5 28.45 21.24 15.30
CA GLY A 5 27.79 19.97 15.55
C GLY A 5 27.01 19.51 14.32
N GLY A 6 27.20 18.24 13.97
CA GLY A 6 26.28 17.51 13.12
C GLY A 6 24.94 17.37 13.85
N ARG A 7 23.94 18.13 13.42
CA ARG A 7 22.56 17.90 13.82
C ARG A 7 22.12 16.56 13.22
N ALA A 8 22.15 15.52 14.03
CA ALA A 8 21.26 14.39 13.86
C ALA A 8 19.85 14.97 13.69
N ARG A 9 19.23 14.76 12.51
CA ARG A 9 17.81 15.03 12.35
C ARG A 9 17.12 14.11 13.35
N ARG A 10 16.65 14.66 14.47
CA ARG A 10 15.61 13.99 15.26
C ARG A 10 14.45 13.80 14.29
N LEU A 11 14.23 12.56 13.88
CA LEU A 11 12.95 12.16 13.33
C LEU A 11 11.95 12.48 14.43
N ASP A 12 11.07 13.45 14.16
CA ASP A 12 10.02 13.83 15.08
C ASP A 12 9.05 12.64 15.17
N PRO A 13 8.90 11.98 16.32
CA PRO A 13 7.98 10.85 16.45
C PRO A 13 6.52 11.26 16.22
N ALA A 14 6.21 12.57 16.25
CA ALA A 14 4.90 13.10 15.89
C ALA A 14 4.60 13.04 14.38
N SER A 15 5.59 12.76 13.52
CA SER A 15 5.37 12.60 12.06
C SER A 15 4.74 11.25 11.69
N TYR A 16 4.50 10.35 12.66
CA TYR A 16 3.77 9.10 12.48
C TYR A 16 2.34 9.15 13.05
N ALA A 17 1.87 10.31 13.48
CA ALA A 17 0.60 10.46 14.20
C ALA A 17 -0.63 10.69 13.31
N ASP A 18 -0.66 10.13 12.09
CA ASP A 18 -1.84 10.26 11.19
C ASP A 18 -2.15 8.97 10.39
N ASP A 19 -1.93 7.79 10.97
CA ASP A 19 -2.40 6.51 10.40
C ASP A 19 -3.13 5.63 11.45
N ALA A 20 -3.55 6.23 12.56
CA ALA A 20 -4.30 5.56 13.63
C ALA A 20 -5.81 5.67 13.35
N GLY A 21 -6.35 4.82 12.47
CA GLY A 21 -7.82 4.78 12.33
C GLY A 21 -8.43 3.90 11.24
N SER A 22 -7.67 3.39 10.26
CA SER A 22 -8.25 2.47 9.26
C SER A 22 -8.16 1.04 9.78
N ALA A 23 -9.30 0.42 10.09
CA ALA A 23 -9.39 -1.00 10.39
C ALA A 23 -8.67 -1.82 9.29
N PRO A 24 -8.05 -2.97 9.62
CA PRO A 24 -7.38 -3.79 8.62
C PRO A 24 -8.37 -4.18 7.52
N VAL A 25 -8.10 -3.75 6.29
CA VAL A 25 -8.95 -4.02 5.12
C VAL A 25 -8.75 -5.46 4.69
N ALA A 26 -9.81 -6.28 4.70
CA ALA A 26 -9.73 -7.64 4.19
C ALA A 26 -9.88 -7.66 2.67
N TRP A 27 -9.33 -8.69 2.02
CA TRP A 27 -9.38 -8.84 0.56
C TRP A 27 -10.82 -8.88 0.04
N GLY A 28 -11.73 -9.53 0.78
CA GLY A 28 -13.15 -9.65 0.43
C GLY A 28 -13.95 -8.35 0.53
N ASP A 29 -13.44 -7.34 1.24
CA ASP A 29 -14.11 -6.04 1.40
C ASP A 29 -13.85 -5.10 0.21
N LEU A 30 -12.90 -5.47 -0.66
CA LEU A 30 -12.53 -4.70 -1.83
C LEU A 30 -13.42 -5.07 -3.02
N ALA A 31 -13.86 -4.06 -3.76
CA ALA A 31 -14.51 -4.25 -5.04
C ALA A 31 -13.55 -4.90 -6.06
N SER A 32 -14.10 -5.59 -7.06
CA SER A 32 -13.32 -6.27 -8.10
C SER A 32 -12.31 -5.36 -8.80
N ASP A 33 -12.70 -4.11 -9.06
CA ASP A 33 -11.84 -3.10 -9.70
C ASP A 33 -10.66 -2.69 -8.80
N GLU A 34 -10.88 -2.59 -7.48
CA GLU A 34 -9.85 -2.28 -6.48
C GLU A 34 -8.85 -3.43 -6.35
N GLN A 35 -9.37 -4.66 -6.26
CA GLN A 35 -8.56 -5.89 -6.26
C GLN A 35 -7.68 -5.99 -7.51
N ALA A 36 -8.28 -5.76 -8.70
CA ALA A 36 -7.55 -5.81 -9.97
C ALA A 36 -6.46 -4.73 -10.03
N ALA A 37 -6.74 -3.52 -9.54
CA ALA A 37 -5.75 -2.46 -9.49
C ALA A 37 -4.59 -2.75 -8.55
N LEU A 38 -4.85 -3.30 -7.36
CA LEU A 38 -3.79 -3.71 -6.44
C LEU A 38 -2.92 -4.82 -7.03
N LYS A 39 -3.51 -5.79 -7.73
CA LYS A 39 -2.75 -6.81 -8.47
C LYS A 39 -1.86 -6.18 -9.55
N ARG A 40 -2.35 -5.17 -10.28
CA ARG A 40 -1.54 -4.44 -11.29
C ARG A 40 -0.40 -3.66 -10.64
N LEU A 41 -0.68 -2.90 -9.59
CA LEU A 41 0.35 -2.15 -8.86
C LEU A 41 1.41 -3.06 -8.23
N ASN A 42 1.04 -4.27 -7.82
CA ASN A 42 1.99 -5.26 -7.33
C ASN A 42 2.89 -5.85 -8.43
N ARG A 43 2.43 -5.85 -9.70
CA ARG A 43 3.16 -6.44 -10.83
C ARG A 43 4.14 -5.49 -11.49
N ALA A 44 3.85 -4.20 -11.56
CA ALA A 44 4.67 -3.23 -12.26
C ALA A 44 4.64 -1.85 -11.60
N ALA A 45 5.74 -1.11 -11.72
CA ALA A 45 5.76 0.33 -11.47
C ALA A 45 4.93 1.08 -12.53
N ASP A 46 4.49 2.31 -12.21
CA ASP A 46 3.86 3.26 -13.14
C ASP A 46 2.53 2.83 -13.76
N VAL A 47 1.68 2.12 -13.00
CA VAL A 47 0.30 1.86 -13.42
C VAL A 47 -0.54 3.12 -13.24
N ARG A 48 -1.04 3.68 -14.34
CA ARG A 48 -2.07 4.72 -14.28
C ARG A 48 -3.41 4.11 -13.85
N LEU A 49 -3.92 4.61 -12.73
CA LEU A 49 -5.26 4.28 -12.24
C LEU A 49 -6.24 5.39 -12.59
N ARG A 50 -7.54 5.07 -12.59
CA ARG A 50 -8.58 6.10 -12.62
C ARG A 50 -8.47 6.94 -11.33
N PRO A 51 -8.66 8.27 -11.38
CA PRO A 51 -8.49 9.15 -10.22
C PRO A 51 -9.29 8.72 -8.98
N GLU A 52 -10.51 8.22 -9.18
CA GLU A 52 -11.40 7.77 -8.10
C GLU A 52 -10.85 6.52 -7.41
N LEU A 53 -10.31 5.60 -8.21
CA LEU A 53 -9.73 4.35 -7.73
C LEU A 53 -8.41 4.61 -6.99
N GLU A 54 -7.60 5.54 -7.50
CA GLU A 54 -6.38 5.99 -6.82
C GLU A 54 -6.72 6.62 -5.47
N ALA A 55 -7.64 7.60 -5.45
CA ALA A 55 -8.05 8.28 -4.22
C ALA A 55 -8.58 7.28 -3.17
N ARG A 56 -9.36 6.30 -3.62
CA ARG A 56 -9.90 5.24 -2.77
C ARG A 56 -8.81 4.32 -2.22
N LEU A 57 -7.89 3.83 -3.04
CA LEU A 57 -6.81 2.95 -2.55
C LEU A 57 -5.82 3.70 -1.64
N VAL A 58 -5.62 5.00 -1.87
CA VAL A 58 -4.81 5.86 -1.00
C VAL A 58 -5.52 6.10 0.33
N SER A 59 -6.84 6.36 0.33
CA SER A 59 -7.58 6.55 1.58
C SER A 59 -7.69 5.28 2.43
N LEU A 60 -7.62 4.10 1.79
CA LEU A 60 -7.52 2.81 2.48
C LEU A 60 -6.09 2.47 2.94
N GLY A 61 -5.10 3.31 2.65
CA GLY A 61 -3.70 3.04 2.99
C GLY A 61 -3.06 1.90 2.17
N LEU A 62 -3.70 1.43 1.10
CA LEU A 62 -3.23 0.31 0.26
C LEU A 62 -2.36 0.79 -0.91
N ALA A 63 -2.46 2.06 -1.27
CA ALA A 63 -1.61 2.74 -2.22
C ALA A 63 -1.04 4.04 -1.62
N ALA A 64 0.04 4.54 -2.20
CA ALA A 64 0.67 5.80 -1.81
C ALA A 64 1.02 6.63 -3.04
N ARG A 65 0.75 7.93 -2.98
CA ARG A 65 1.21 8.89 -3.99
C ARG A 65 2.71 9.13 -3.83
N ARG A 66 3.42 9.11 -4.95
CA ARG A 66 4.87 9.33 -5.04
C ARG A 66 5.15 10.37 -6.13
N PRO A 67 6.36 10.96 -6.16
CA PRO A 67 6.73 11.94 -7.19
C PRO A 67 6.62 11.42 -8.64
N ASP A 68 6.80 10.11 -8.82
CA ASP A 68 6.76 9.38 -10.09
C ASP A 68 5.38 8.80 -10.44
N GLY A 69 4.42 8.79 -9.50
CA GLY A 69 3.07 8.29 -9.73
C GLY A 69 2.48 7.63 -8.48
N VAL A 70 1.44 6.81 -8.66
CA VAL A 70 0.88 6.00 -7.58
C VAL A 70 1.60 4.66 -7.49
N GLY A 71 2.02 4.28 -6.28
CA GLY A 71 2.62 2.98 -6.01
C GLY A 71 1.84 2.20 -4.95
N ILE A 72 2.00 0.88 -4.94
CA ILE A 72 1.46 0.05 -3.86
C ILE A 72 2.15 0.37 -2.53
N SER A 73 1.37 0.41 -1.44
CA SER A 73 1.92 0.56 -0.09
C SER A 73 2.42 -0.79 0.44
N ARG A 74 3.09 -0.79 1.60
CA ARG A 74 3.47 -2.04 2.29
C ARG A 74 2.24 -2.88 2.66
N ALA A 75 1.18 -2.24 3.17
CA ALA A 75 -0.06 -2.89 3.56
C ALA A 75 -0.78 -3.48 2.33
N GLY A 76 -0.90 -2.70 1.25
CA GLY A 76 -1.48 -3.19 0.00
C GLY A 76 -0.71 -4.38 -0.59
N ARG A 77 0.63 -4.35 -0.51
CA ARG A 77 1.47 -5.45 -1.00
C ARG A 77 1.27 -6.73 -0.21
N ALA A 78 1.25 -6.63 1.13
CA ALA A 78 0.97 -7.79 1.99
C ALA A 78 -0.40 -8.39 1.66
N LEU A 79 -1.43 -7.55 1.60
CA LEU A 79 -2.80 -7.96 1.31
C LEU A 79 -2.92 -8.71 -0.04
N VAL A 80 -2.25 -8.23 -1.09
CA VAL A 80 -2.26 -8.90 -2.40
C VAL A 80 -1.52 -10.24 -2.36
N ILE A 81 -0.39 -10.32 -1.67
CA ILE A 81 0.39 -11.56 -1.57
C ILE A 81 -0.43 -12.63 -0.84
N ASP A 82 -1.02 -12.27 0.30
CA ASP A 82 -1.83 -13.20 1.10
C ASP A 82 -3.01 -13.75 0.28
N ALA A 83 -3.72 -12.86 -0.45
CA ALA A 83 -4.81 -13.26 -1.32
C ALA A 83 -4.37 -14.18 -2.48
N LEU A 84 -3.20 -13.95 -3.07
CA LEU A 84 -2.68 -14.79 -4.15
C LEU A 84 -2.24 -16.17 -3.62
N LEU A 85 -1.61 -16.22 -2.45
CA LEU A 85 -1.19 -17.48 -1.83
C LEU A 85 -2.39 -18.34 -1.42
N GLN A 86 -3.44 -17.72 -0.87
CA GLN A 86 -4.68 -18.42 -0.56
C GLN A 86 -5.31 -19.02 -1.82
N ALA A 87 -5.43 -18.22 -2.89
CA ALA A 87 -6.00 -18.69 -4.15
C ALA A 87 -5.19 -19.85 -4.78
N VAL A 88 -3.85 -19.84 -4.65
CA VAL A 88 -3.01 -20.95 -5.13
C VAL A 88 -3.20 -22.20 -4.27
N SER A 89 -3.29 -22.05 -2.94
CA SER A 89 -3.50 -23.17 -2.02
C SER A 89 -4.85 -23.88 -2.29
N GLU A 90 -5.91 -23.10 -2.49
CA GLU A 90 -7.25 -23.62 -2.86
C GLU A 90 -7.28 -24.32 -4.22
N GLN A 91 -6.34 -24.00 -5.12
CA GLN A 91 -6.20 -24.67 -6.42
C GLN A 91 -5.43 -25.99 -6.32
N ASP A 92 -4.47 -26.08 -5.39
CA ASP A 92 -3.68 -27.29 -5.17
C ASP A 92 -4.51 -28.39 -4.51
N GLU A 93 -5.34 -28.04 -3.53
CA GLU A 93 -6.28 -28.97 -2.86
C GLU A 93 -7.34 -29.57 -3.79
N ARG A 94 -7.53 -28.99 -4.98
CA ARG A 94 -8.49 -29.44 -5.99
C ARG A 94 -7.87 -30.32 -7.08
N ARG A 95 -6.56 -30.56 -7.03
CA ARG A 95 -5.81 -31.35 -8.02
C ARG A 95 -5.51 -32.75 -7.51
#